data_AF-A0A6P0XGN2-F1
#
_entry.id   AF-A0A6P0XGN2-F1
#
_cell.length_a   1.000
_cell.length_b   1.000
_cell.length_c   1.000
_cell.angle_alpha   90.00
_cell.angle_beta   90.00
_cell.angle_gamma   90.00
#
_symmetry.space_group_name_H-M   'P 1'
#
loop_
_entity.id
_entity.type
_entity.pdbx_description
1 polymer ?
#
loop_
_entity_poly.entity_id
_entity_poly.type
_entity_poly.pdbx_seq_one_letter_code
_entity_poly.pdbx_strand_id
1 'polypeptide(L)'
;AGDIDLEATGDISSEDQNVISGDGDANIDIDAGGDVSVGNQEAIANQGDANIDIQAGGDISVENQNTQANQGDANINVQPGGNINAETQTVQVNQGDANINIQPGGNINAETQTVQVNQGDTNIDIQPVGNIPVEEQTTVSVSENLTIDNTPDNTNTGEQIAIAPEEIETITNIDSGDTIIPENTTENQIISVENLNDSTEIPVTTATETTDIQTHLFSNAKVFSNSY
;
A
#
# COMPACT_ATOMS: atom_id res chain seq x y z
N ALA A 1 2.17 -22.87 -5.49
CA ALA A 1 0.84 -22.47 -5.96
C ALA A 1 -0.17 -22.95 -4.94
N GLY A 2 -0.55 -22.04 -4.04
CA GLY A 2 -1.78 -22.14 -3.27
C GLY A 2 -2.69 -21.03 -3.78
N ASP A 3 -3.97 -21.33 -3.99
CA ASP A 3 -4.93 -20.36 -4.52
C ASP A 3 -6.26 -20.49 -3.77
N ILE A 4 -6.95 -19.38 -3.57
CA ILE A 4 -8.36 -19.32 -3.14
C ILE A 4 -9.12 -18.55 -4.20
N ASP A 5 -10.09 -19.21 -4.84
CA ASP A 5 -10.95 -18.60 -5.85
C ASP A 5 -12.40 -18.60 -5.37
N LEU A 6 -12.97 -17.41 -5.17
CA LEU A 6 -14.37 -17.21 -4.79
C LEU A 6 -15.11 -16.47 -5.90
N GLU A 7 -16.02 -17.15 -6.59
CA GLU A 7 -16.83 -16.56 -7.67
C GLU A 7 -18.32 -16.64 -7.35
N ALA A 8 -19.04 -15.52 -7.47
CA ALA A 8 -20.49 -15.48 -7.33
C ALA A 8 -21.13 -14.43 -8.24
N THR A 9 -22.32 -14.73 -8.79
CA THR A 9 -23.10 -13.73 -9.56
C THR A 9 -23.83 -12.71 -8.67
N GLY A 10 -23.74 -12.86 -7.35
CA GLY A 10 -24.35 -11.98 -6.35
C GLY A 10 -23.30 -11.66 -5.29
N ASP A 11 -23.73 -11.54 -4.05
CA ASP A 11 -22.83 -11.14 -2.96
C ASP A 11 -21.92 -12.30 -2.51
N ILE A 12 -20.70 -11.98 -2.11
CA ILE A 12 -19.78 -12.88 -1.41
C ILE A 12 -19.63 -12.40 0.02
N SER A 13 -19.80 -13.32 0.97
CA SER A 13 -19.39 -13.11 2.34
C SER A 13 -18.61 -14.31 2.85
N SER A 14 -17.43 -14.05 3.38
CA SER A 14 -16.56 -15.05 3.98
C SER A 14 -15.84 -14.49 5.20
N GLU A 15 -15.32 -15.38 6.03
CA GLU A 15 -14.37 -15.00 7.08
C GLU A 15 -12.98 -14.77 6.46
N ASP A 16 -11.94 -14.80 7.29
CA ASP A 16 -10.54 -14.69 6.88
C ASP A 16 -10.13 -15.74 5.82
N GLN A 17 -9.35 -15.31 4.82
CA GLN A 17 -8.72 -16.18 3.82
C GLN A 17 -7.20 -16.12 3.95
N ASN A 18 -6.54 -17.27 3.95
CA ASN A 18 -5.09 -17.36 4.10
C ASN A 18 -4.51 -18.37 3.11
N VAL A 19 -3.51 -17.93 2.35
CA VAL A 19 -2.79 -18.71 1.35
C VAL A 19 -1.29 -18.56 1.58
N ILE A 20 -0.62 -19.70 1.78
CA ILE A 20 0.82 -19.73 1.98
C ILE A 20 1.44 -20.75 1.02
N SER A 21 2.41 -20.31 0.23
CA SER A 21 3.12 -21.12 -0.75
C SER A 21 4.64 -21.06 -0.53
N GLY A 22 5.25 -22.23 -0.39
CA GLY A 22 6.72 -22.36 -0.28
C GLY A 22 7.44 -22.28 -1.62
N ASP A 23 6.82 -22.86 -2.66
CA ASP A 23 7.28 -22.86 -4.06
C ASP A 23 6.09 -22.61 -5.00
N GLY A 24 6.20 -21.55 -5.82
CA GLY A 24 5.15 -21.00 -6.68
C GLY A 24 4.24 -20.01 -5.94
N ASP A 25 3.23 -19.53 -6.67
CA ASP A 25 2.46 -18.35 -6.26
C ASP A 25 1.48 -18.61 -5.10
N ALA A 26 1.02 -17.54 -4.48
CA ALA A 26 -0.02 -17.50 -3.45
C ALA A 26 -1.08 -16.46 -3.85
N ASN A 27 -2.26 -16.90 -4.31
CA ASN A 27 -3.29 -15.99 -4.81
C ASN A 27 -4.60 -16.11 -4.03
N ILE A 28 -5.26 -14.97 -3.80
CA ILE A 28 -6.64 -14.89 -3.32
C ILE A 28 -7.43 -14.08 -4.34
N ASP A 29 -8.30 -14.75 -5.10
CA ASP A 29 -9.11 -14.16 -6.15
C ASP A 29 -10.59 -14.19 -5.75
N ILE A 30 -11.23 -13.02 -5.70
CA ILE A 30 -12.63 -12.87 -5.32
C ILE A 30 -13.37 -12.06 -6.38
N ASP A 31 -14.34 -12.67 -7.05
CA ASP A 31 -15.19 -12.04 -8.06
C ASP A 31 -16.67 -12.17 -7.70
N ALA A 32 -17.29 -11.04 -7.35
CA ALA A 32 -18.70 -10.95 -7.01
C ALA A 32 -19.46 -10.05 -8.00
N GLY A 33 -20.62 -10.51 -8.47
CA GLY A 33 -21.57 -9.67 -9.19
C GLY A 33 -22.29 -8.63 -8.31
N GLY A 34 -22.26 -8.82 -6.99
CA GLY A 34 -22.83 -7.94 -5.97
C GLY A 34 -21.76 -7.38 -5.04
N ASP A 35 -22.06 -7.32 -3.74
CA ASP A 35 -21.14 -6.83 -2.71
C ASP A 35 -20.15 -7.92 -2.24
N VAL A 36 -18.98 -7.51 -1.76
CA VAL A 36 -18.01 -8.39 -1.08
C VAL A 36 -17.85 -7.95 0.36
N SER A 37 -18.02 -8.88 1.30
CA SER A 37 -17.74 -8.66 2.73
C SER A 37 -16.90 -9.80 3.27
N VAL A 38 -15.60 -9.57 3.40
CA VAL A 38 -14.62 -10.59 3.80
C VAL A 38 -13.80 -10.14 5.00
N GLY A 39 -13.34 -11.11 5.79
CA GLY A 39 -12.41 -10.85 6.89
C GLY A 39 -11.00 -10.51 6.41
N ASN A 40 -10.00 -10.89 7.19
CA ASN A 40 -8.60 -10.65 6.88
C ASN A 40 -8.10 -11.56 5.76
N GLN A 41 -7.35 -10.99 4.82
CA GLN A 41 -6.79 -11.69 3.68
C GLN A 41 -5.27 -11.71 3.77
N GLU A 42 -4.68 -12.90 3.70
CA GLU A 42 -3.22 -13.09 3.78
C GLU A 42 -2.74 -13.99 2.63
N ALA A 43 -1.87 -13.45 1.78
CA ALA A 43 -1.19 -14.21 0.73
C ALA A 43 0.34 -14.12 0.91
N ILE A 44 1.01 -15.27 1.10
CA ILE A 44 2.44 -15.32 1.36
C ILE A 44 3.12 -16.32 0.42
N ALA A 45 4.07 -15.82 -0.38
CA ALA A 45 4.90 -16.63 -1.26
C ALA A 45 6.38 -16.54 -0.88
N ASN A 46 7.04 -17.69 -0.74
CA ASN A 46 8.49 -17.71 -0.57
C ASN A 46 9.23 -17.64 -1.91
N GLN A 47 8.76 -18.36 -2.93
CA GLN A 47 9.26 -18.28 -4.30
C GLN A 47 8.06 -18.19 -5.24
N GLY A 48 7.92 -17.10 -6.00
CA GLY A 48 6.72 -16.80 -6.78
C GLY A 48 5.96 -15.61 -6.20
N ASP A 49 4.83 -15.29 -6.81
CA ASP A 49 4.12 -14.04 -6.54
C ASP A 49 3.06 -14.22 -5.44
N ALA A 50 2.73 -13.14 -4.74
CA ALA A 50 1.70 -13.12 -3.71
C ALA A 50 0.63 -12.06 -4.00
N ASN A 51 -0.57 -12.48 -4.40
CA ASN A 51 -1.60 -11.56 -4.89
C ASN A 51 -2.91 -11.69 -4.13
N ILE A 52 -3.57 -10.55 -3.92
CA ILE A 52 -4.97 -10.48 -3.49
C ILE A 52 -5.71 -9.62 -4.52
N ASP A 53 -6.61 -10.25 -5.27
CA ASP A 53 -7.43 -9.61 -6.29
C ASP A 53 -8.91 -9.69 -5.90
N ILE A 54 -9.55 -8.53 -5.70
CA ILE A 54 -10.98 -8.46 -5.34
C ILE A 54 -11.72 -7.57 -6.32
N GLN A 55 -12.71 -8.15 -7.00
CA GLN A 55 -13.64 -7.48 -7.90
C GLN A 55 -15.07 -7.63 -7.41
N ALA A 56 -15.83 -6.55 -7.46
CA ALA A 56 -17.22 -6.53 -7.03
C ALA A 56 -18.07 -5.65 -7.95
N GLY A 57 -19.29 -6.08 -8.25
CA GLY A 57 -20.28 -5.22 -8.90
C GLY A 57 -20.80 -4.11 -7.99
N GLY A 58 -20.79 -4.35 -6.68
CA GLY A 58 -21.23 -3.44 -5.62
C GLY A 58 -20.07 -2.91 -4.76
N ASP A 59 -20.28 -2.80 -3.46
CA ASP A 59 -19.29 -2.32 -2.49
C ASP A 59 -18.33 -3.46 -2.06
N ILE A 60 -17.10 -3.11 -1.64
CA ILE A 60 -16.16 -4.03 -0.99
C ILE A 60 -15.93 -3.56 0.45
N SER A 61 -16.14 -4.46 1.40
CA SER A 61 -15.72 -4.32 2.80
C SER A 61 -14.76 -5.45 3.14
N VAL A 62 -13.53 -5.08 3.46
CA VAL A 62 -12.47 -5.99 3.91
C VAL A 62 -11.89 -5.46 5.21
N GLU A 63 -11.44 -6.34 6.11
CA GLU A 63 -10.65 -5.89 7.27
C GLU A 63 -9.23 -5.57 6.77
N ASN A 64 -8.26 -6.46 7.02
CA ASN A 64 -6.89 -6.26 6.61
C ASN A 64 -6.53 -7.11 5.39
N GLN A 65 -5.68 -6.57 4.52
CA GLN A 65 -5.11 -7.28 3.38
C GLN A 65 -3.59 -7.26 3.49
N ASN A 66 -2.97 -8.42 3.48
CA ASN A 66 -1.52 -8.57 3.60
C ASN A 66 -0.98 -9.48 2.50
N THR A 67 -0.03 -8.98 1.72
CA THR A 67 0.72 -9.77 0.75
C THR A 67 2.21 -9.72 1.04
N GLN A 68 2.88 -10.87 0.93
CA GLN A 68 4.30 -10.96 1.18
C GLN A 68 4.99 -11.90 0.19
N ALA A 69 6.04 -11.42 -0.47
CA ALA A 69 6.89 -12.22 -1.35
C ALA A 69 8.38 -12.15 -0.95
N ASN A 70 9.03 -13.30 -0.84
CA ASN A 70 10.49 -13.32 -0.64
C ASN A 70 11.26 -13.21 -1.98
N GLN A 71 10.77 -13.85 -3.04
CA GLN A 71 11.25 -13.70 -4.41
C GLN A 71 10.05 -13.79 -5.34
N GLY A 72 9.78 -12.73 -6.10
CA GLY A 72 8.54 -12.54 -6.84
C GLY A 72 7.85 -11.26 -6.41
N ASP A 73 6.78 -10.93 -7.10
CA ASP A 73 6.03 -9.69 -6.89
C ASP A 73 4.94 -9.90 -5.83
N ALA A 74 4.50 -8.82 -5.20
CA ALA A 74 3.33 -8.87 -4.32
C ALA A 74 2.38 -7.72 -4.59
N ASN A 75 1.08 -8.04 -4.70
CA ASN A 75 0.08 -7.08 -5.16
C ASN A 75 -1.23 -7.19 -4.39
N ILE A 76 -1.83 -6.03 -4.09
CA ILE A 76 -3.23 -5.92 -3.69
C ILE A 76 -3.96 -5.13 -4.76
N ASN A 77 -4.93 -5.75 -5.44
CA ASN A 77 -5.77 -5.10 -6.44
C ASN A 77 -7.24 -5.14 -6.01
N VAL A 78 -7.89 -3.98 -5.92
CA VAL A 78 -9.29 -3.89 -5.43
C VAL A 78 -10.11 -2.99 -6.36
N GLN A 79 -11.12 -3.57 -7.01
CA GLN A 79 -11.93 -2.91 -8.05
C GLN A 79 -13.44 -3.16 -7.89
N PRO A 80 -14.14 -2.40 -7.03
CA PRO A 80 -15.59 -2.43 -6.94
C PRO A 80 -16.28 -1.43 -7.88
N GLY A 81 -17.51 -1.73 -8.28
CA GLY A 81 -18.43 -0.76 -8.87
C GLY A 81 -18.91 0.30 -7.87
N GLY A 82 -18.87 0.00 -6.58
CA GLY A 82 -19.25 0.86 -5.46
C GLY A 82 -18.05 1.44 -4.70
N ASN A 83 -18.18 1.53 -3.38
CA ASN A 83 -17.17 2.05 -2.45
C ASN A 83 -16.25 0.92 -1.94
N ILE A 84 -15.13 1.33 -1.34
CA ILE A 84 -14.26 0.47 -0.55
C ILE A 84 -14.26 0.90 0.90
N ASN A 85 -14.35 -0.06 1.81
CA ASN A 85 -13.97 0.09 3.20
C ASN A 85 -12.92 -0.98 3.53
N ALA A 86 -11.70 -0.54 3.84
CA ALA A 86 -10.59 -1.39 4.25
C ALA A 86 -9.99 -0.82 5.54
N GLU A 87 -9.43 -1.66 6.40
CA GLU A 87 -8.66 -1.18 7.55
C GLU A 87 -7.21 -0.94 7.11
N THR A 88 -6.41 -2.00 7.06
CA THR A 88 -4.99 -1.93 6.66
C THR A 88 -4.72 -2.73 5.40
N GLN A 89 -3.91 -2.17 4.51
CA GLN A 89 -3.38 -2.86 3.33
C GLN A 89 -1.85 -2.82 3.38
N THR A 90 -1.23 -4.00 3.33
CA THR A 90 0.22 -4.14 3.47
C THR A 90 0.78 -5.04 2.37
N VAL A 91 1.85 -4.57 1.74
CA VAL A 91 2.61 -5.32 0.73
C VAL A 91 4.08 -5.29 1.12
N GLN A 92 4.70 -6.46 1.25
CA GLN A 92 6.09 -6.59 1.64
C GLN A 92 6.86 -7.51 0.70
N VAL A 93 7.92 -6.99 0.08
CA VAL A 93 8.72 -7.74 -0.90
C VAL A 93 10.21 -7.67 -0.59
N ASN A 94 10.89 -8.81 -0.64
CA ASN A 94 12.34 -8.85 -0.53
C ASN A 94 13.04 -8.65 -1.89
N GLN A 95 12.55 -9.30 -2.94
CA GLN A 95 13.06 -9.20 -4.32
C GLN A 95 11.91 -9.34 -5.31
N GLY A 96 11.56 -8.26 -6.01
CA GLY A 96 10.40 -8.12 -6.89
C GLY A 96 9.64 -6.83 -6.59
N ASP A 97 8.59 -6.57 -7.35
CA ASP A 97 7.82 -5.33 -7.25
C ASP A 97 6.67 -5.45 -6.24
N ALA A 98 6.31 -4.34 -5.62
CA ALA A 98 5.29 -4.29 -4.57
C ALA A 98 4.25 -3.21 -4.89
N ASN A 99 2.97 -3.60 -5.03
CA ASN A 99 1.93 -2.67 -5.49
C ASN A 99 0.63 -2.75 -4.69
N ILE A 100 0.04 -1.60 -4.39
CA ILE A 100 -1.37 -1.46 -4.01
C ILE A 100 -2.08 -0.67 -5.10
N ASN A 101 -3.05 -1.29 -5.79
CA ASN A 101 -3.84 -0.65 -6.84
C ASN A 101 -5.34 -0.69 -6.51
N ILE A 102 -5.97 0.48 -6.40
CA ILE A 102 -7.35 0.59 -5.91
C ILE A 102 -8.18 1.50 -6.81
N GLN A 103 -9.23 0.98 -7.42
CA GLN A 103 -10.00 1.71 -8.45
C GLN A 103 -11.53 1.51 -8.29
N PRO A 104 -12.16 2.14 -7.28
CA PRO A 104 -13.60 2.02 -7.08
C PRO A 104 -14.42 3.00 -7.91
N GLY A 105 -15.65 2.61 -8.25
CA GLY A 105 -16.65 3.52 -8.82
C GLY A 105 -17.20 4.55 -7.84
N GLY A 106 -16.94 4.40 -6.54
CA GLY A 106 -17.35 5.27 -5.44
C GLY A 106 -16.17 5.87 -4.66
N ASN A 107 -16.33 5.98 -3.34
CA ASN A 107 -15.30 6.47 -2.42
C ASN A 107 -14.41 5.32 -1.92
N ILE A 108 -13.28 5.69 -1.33
CA ILE A 108 -12.43 4.80 -0.52
C ILE A 108 -12.53 5.24 0.92
N ASN A 109 -12.47 4.29 1.84
CA ASN A 109 -12.14 4.55 3.23
C ASN A 109 -11.10 3.50 3.62
N ALA A 110 -9.85 3.93 3.83
CA ALA A 110 -8.78 3.08 4.32
C ALA A 110 -8.09 3.76 5.50
N GLU A 111 -7.68 2.99 6.51
CA GLU A 111 -6.89 3.57 7.59
C GLU A 111 -5.45 3.70 7.12
N THR A 112 -4.80 2.57 6.85
CA THR A 112 -3.36 2.55 6.57
C THR A 112 -3.02 1.74 5.33
N GLN A 113 -2.14 2.28 4.51
CA GLN A 113 -1.57 1.58 3.37
C GLN A 113 -0.05 1.58 3.46
N THR A 114 0.56 0.42 3.31
CA THR A 114 2.01 0.27 3.43
C THR A 114 2.56 -0.60 2.33
N VAL A 115 3.53 -0.08 1.59
CA VAL A 115 4.29 -0.85 0.59
C VAL A 115 5.76 -0.77 0.94
N GLN A 116 6.40 -1.92 1.12
CA GLN A 116 7.81 -2.00 1.46
C GLN A 116 8.54 -3.00 0.56
N VAL A 117 9.64 -2.55 -0.04
CA VAL A 117 10.51 -3.40 -0.85
C VAL A 117 11.99 -3.23 -0.47
N ASN A 118 12.72 -4.33 -0.48
CA ASN A 118 14.18 -4.30 -0.38
C ASN A 118 14.85 -4.13 -1.75
N GLN A 119 14.40 -4.88 -2.76
CA GLN A 119 14.84 -4.81 -4.15
C GLN A 119 13.66 -4.93 -5.11
N GLY A 120 13.40 -3.88 -5.88
CA GLY A 120 12.22 -3.72 -6.74
C GLY A 120 11.57 -2.36 -6.58
N ASP A 121 10.56 -2.10 -7.39
CA ASP A 121 9.79 -0.86 -7.34
C ASP A 121 8.64 -0.94 -6.33
N THR A 122 8.24 0.22 -5.78
CA THR A 122 7.01 0.35 -4.97
C THR A 122 6.00 1.26 -5.64
N ASN A 123 4.73 0.87 -5.58
CA ASN A 123 3.62 1.69 -6.08
C ASN A 123 2.42 1.65 -5.13
N ILE A 124 1.85 2.82 -4.87
CA ILE A 124 0.47 2.96 -4.40
C ILE A 124 -0.27 3.79 -5.46
N ASP A 125 -1.21 3.17 -6.17
CA ASP A 125 -2.06 3.84 -7.17
C ASP A 125 -3.54 3.75 -6.79
N ILE A 126 -4.17 4.89 -6.55
CA ILE A 126 -5.52 4.97 -6.03
C ILE A 126 -6.36 5.91 -6.88
N GLN A 127 -7.35 5.35 -7.57
CA GLN A 127 -8.13 6.05 -8.59
C GLN A 127 -9.66 5.96 -8.40
N PRO A 128 -10.25 6.44 -7.29
CA PRO A 128 -11.70 6.48 -7.15
C PRO A 128 -12.34 7.55 -8.02
N VAL A 129 -13.62 7.33 -8.33
CA VAL A 129 -14.48 8.41 -8.86
C VAL A 129 -14.90 9.39 -7.75
N GLY A 130 -14.97 8.92 -6.51
CA GLY A 130 -15.34 9.68 -5.32
C GLY A 130 -14.15 10.22 -4.52
N ASN A 131 -14.34 10.35 -3.20
CA ASN A 131 -13.33 10.85 -2.27
C ASN A 131 -12.36 9.73 -1.83
N ILE A 132 -11.13 10.12 -1.46
CA ILE A 132 -10.11 9.27 -0.82
C ILE A 132 -9.83 9.78 0.61
N PRO A 133 -10.61 9.40 1.64
CA PRO A 133 -10.11 9.39 3.01
C PRO A 133 -9.22 8.15 3.21
N VAL A 134 -7.92 8.37 3.15
CA VAL A 134 -6.90 7.43 3.64
C VAL A 134 -6.21 8.11 4.82
N GLU A 135 -6.02 7.46 5.98
CA GLU A 135 -5.39 8.14 7.12
C GLU A 135 -3.87 8.23 6.99
N GLU A 136 -3.21 7.16 6.54
CA GLU A 136 -1.76 7.11 6.35
C GLU A 136 -1.39 6.25 5.13
N GLN A 137 -0.45 6.76 4.32
CA GLN A 137 0.19 6.01 3.23
C GLN A 137 1.71 6.02 3.42
N THR A 138 2.30 4.84 3.57
CA THR A 138 3.74 4.68 3.72
C THR A 138 4.31 3.84 2.59
N THR A 139 5.31 4.36 1.89
CA THR A 139 6.07 3.63 0.89
C THR A 139 7.55 3.66 1.24
N VAL A 140 8.21 2.50 1.15
CA VAL A 140 9.62 2.34 1.48
C VAL A 140 10.28 1.48 0.42
N SER A 141 11.20 2.07 -0.34
CA SER A 141 12.12 1.34 -1.21
C SER A 141 13.55 1.54 -0.75
N VAL A 142 14.35 0.48 -0.80
CA VAL A 142 15.77 0.50 -0.42
C VAL A 142 16.69 0.55 -1.65
N SER A 143 16.21 0.24 -2.85
CA SER A 143 17.12 0.20 -4.01
C SER A 143 16.56 0.66 -5.35
N GLU A 144 15.25 0.83 -5.51
CA GLU A 144 14.66 1.25 -6.79
C GLU A 144 13.58 2.34 -6.59
N ASN A 145 12.66 2.48 -7.53
CA ASN A 145 11.72 3.59 -7.57
C ASN A 145 10.59 3.45 -6.55
N LEU A 146 9.95 4.59 -6.30
CA LEU A 146 8.79 4.70 -5.44
C LEU A 146 7.80 5.66 -6.09
N THR A 147 6.55 5.21 -6.16
CA THR A 147 5.42 6.01 -6.61
C THR A 147 4.28 5.96 -5.61
N ILE A 148 3.74 7.14 -5.28
CA ILE A 148 2.39 7.27 -4.73
C ILE A 148 1.62 8.16 -5.71
N ASP A 149 0.60 7.59 -6.33
CA ASP A 149 -0.33 8.29 -7.19
C ASP A 149 -1.75 8.14 -6.66
N ASN A 150 -2.31 9.25 -6.20
CA ASN A 150 -3.72 9.33 -5.84
C ASN A 150 -4.40 10.16 -6.94
N THR A 151 -5.50 9.72 -7.53
CA THR A 151 -6.24 10.49 -8.53
C THR A 151 -7.74 10.35 -8.23
N PRO A 152 -8.52 11.43 -8.12
CA PRO A 152 -8.18 12.81 -8.45
C PRO A 152 -7.38 13.56 -7.37
N ASP A 153 -6.62 14.57 -7.82
CA ASP A 153 -5.68 15.39 -7.03
C ASP A 153 -6.26 16.25 -5.87
N ASN A 154 -7.52 16.01 -5.47
CA ASN A 154 -8.25 16.86 -4.53
C ASN A 154 -8.83 16.11 -3.32
N THR A 155 -8.26 14.96 -3.01
CA THR A 155 -8.80 14.05 -2.00
C THR A 155 -7.99 14.09 -0.71
N ASN A 156 -8.69 13.94 0.41
CA ASN A 156 -8.17 14.03 1.77
C ASN A 156 -7.37 12.77 2.15
N THR A 157 -6.29 12.52 1.43
CA THR A 157 -5.24 11.59 1.88
C THR A 157 -4.59 12.23 3.10
N GLY A 158 -4.50 11.50 4.19
CA GLY A 158 -3.83 11.91 5.40
C GLY A 158 -2.32 11.92 5.19
N GLU A 159 -1.56 11.45 6.17
CA GLU A 159 -0.10 11.55 6.12
C GLU A 159 0.49 10.60 5.06
N GLN A 160 1.21 11.15 4.08
CA GLN A 160 1.99 10.38 3.12
C GLN A 160 3.48 10.40 3.51
N ILE A 161 4.08 9.21 3.57
CA ILE A 161 5.48 9.00 3.93
C ILE A 161 6.16 8.20 2.82
N ALA A 162 7.21 8.77 2.24
CA ALA A 162 8.03 8.11 1.22
C ALA A 162 9.50 8.07 1.65
N ILE A 163 10.08 6.87 1.64
CA ILE A 163 11.48 6.62 1.98
C ILE A 163 12.17 5.93 0.79
N ALA A 164 13.19 6.57 0.22
CA ALA A 164 13.86 6.11 -1.00
C ALA A 164 15.39 6.28 -0.92
N PRO A 165 16.18 5.45 -1.63
CA PRO A 165 17.63 5.44 -1.49
C PRO A 165 18.33 6.65 -2.14
N GLU A 166 17.91 7.07 -3.34
CA GLU A 166 18.60 8.12 -4.11
C GLU A 166 17.66 9.01 -4.96
N GLU A 167 16.63 8.45 -5.58
CA GLU A 167 15.67 9.18 -6.42
C GLU A 167 14.24 8.77 -6.08
N ILE A 168 13.35 9.76 -6.01
CA ILE A 168 11.90 9.55 -5.97
C ILE A 168 11.41 9.98 -7.33
N GLU A 169 10.80 9.06 -8.06
CA GLU A 169 10.37 9.32 -9.44
C GLU A 169 9.14 10.22 -9.44
N THR A 170 8.11 9.88 -8.67
CA THR A 170 6.86 10.64 -8.59
C THR A 170 6.13 10.42 -7.28
N ILE A 171 5.75 11.50 -6.60
CA ILE A 171 4.70 11.47 -5.58
C ILE A 171 3.73 12.59 -5.96
N THR A 172 2.47 12.24 -6.18
CA THR A 172 1.40 13.21 -6.48
C THR A 172 0.54 13.43 -5.25
N ASN A 173 -0.11 14.60 -5.18
CA ASN A 173 -1.01 14.99 -4.07
C ASN A 173 -0.37 15.06 -2.70
N ILE A 174 0.81 15.64 -2.65
CA ILE A 174 1.50 15.86 -1.40
C ILE A 174 0.89 17.08 -0.69
N ASP A 175 0.34 16.84 0.50
CA ASP A 175 -0.18 17.86 1.40
C ASP A 175 0.89 18.36 2.38
N SER A 176 0.61 19.48 3.06
CA SER A 176 1.61 20.14 3.89
C SER A 176 2.07 19.38 5.16
N GLY A 177 1.52 18.18 5.38
CA GLY A 177 1.89 17.25 6.45
C GLY A 177 2.77 16.09 6.01
N ASP A 178 3.01 15.94 4.72
CA ASP A 178 3.68 14.77 4.17
C ASP A 178 5.21 14.84 4.32
N THR A 179 5.81 13.66 4.41
CA THR A 179 7.22 13.50 4.74
C THR A 179 7.96 12.68 3.68
N ILE A 180 9.02 13.27 3.12
CA ILE A 180 9.92 12.59 2.20
C ILE A 180 11.32 12.46 2.82
N ILE A 181 11.86 11.24 2.83
CA ILE A 181 13.17 10.90 3.43
C ILE A 181 14.09 10.19 2.41
N PRO A 182 15.11 10.89 1.87
CA PRO A 182 16.16 10.28 1.05
C PRO A 182 17.27 9.63 1.90
N GLU A 183 17.64 8.38 1.60
CA GLU A 183 18.58 7.57 2.41
C GLU A 183 20.04 8.04 2.34
N ASN A 184 20.47 8.67 1.23
CA ASN A 184 21.87 9.00 0.99
C ASN A 184 22.29 10.45 1.33
N THR A 185 21.70 11.03 2.38
CA THR A 185 22.17 12.32 2.89
C THR A 185 23.07 12.12 4.12
N THR A 186 24.36 12.46 3.98
CA THR A 186 25.30 12.58 5.11
C THR A 186 24.88 13.61 6.18
N GLU A 187 23.72 14.26 6.01
CA GLU A 187 23.00 15.08 6.97
C GLU A 187 21.50 14.81 6.77
N ASN A 188 20.78 14.32 7.80
CA ASN A 188 19.31 14.18 7.85
C ASN A 188 18.57 15.30 7.07
N GLN A 189 18.30 15.12 5.78
CA GLN A 189 17.42 16.01 5.03
C GLN A 189 16.02 15.43 5.10
N ILE A 190 15.23 15.93 6.04
CA ILE A 190 13.78 15.75 6.02
C ILE A 190 13.24 16.86 5.12
N ILE A 191 12.54 16.49 4.04
CA ILE A 191 11.80 17.46 3.24
C ILE A 191 10.40 17.52 3.84
N SER A 192 10.19 18.49 4.74
CA SER A 192 8.85 18.87 5.18
C SER A 192 8.21 19.76 4.11
N VAL A 193 7.03 19.37 3.64
CA VAL A 193 6.38 20.05 2.53
C VAL A 193 5.59 21.23 3.08
N GLU A 194 6.21 22.41 3.27
CA GLU A 194 5.47 23.58 3.77
C GLU A 194 4.76 24.33 2.62
N ASN A 195 3.41 24.25 2.59
CA ASN A 195 2.50 25.09 1.77
C ASN A 195 2.81 25.15 0.25
N LEU A 196 2.57 24.06 -0.48
CA LEU A 196 2.48 24.09 -1.94
C LEU A 196 1.01 23.97 -2.38
N ASN A 197 0.28 25.07 -2.30
CA ASN A 197 -1.00 25.15 -3.01
C ASN A 197 -0.72 25.20 -4.52
N ASP A 198 -1.26 24.21 -5.21
CA ASP A 198 -1.53 24.16 -6.65
C ASP A 198 -0.32 23.83 -7.55
N SER A 199 -0.22 22.53 -7.86
CA SER A 199 0.35 21.93 -9.08
C SER A 199 1.83 22.19 -9.43
N THR A 200 2.48 21.09 -9.82
CA THR A 200 3.79 20.93 -10.48
C THR A 200 5.02 20.86 -9.55
N GLU A 201 5.60 19.65 -9.50
CA GLU A 201 6.95 19.28 -9.03
C GLU A 201 7.43 19.97 -7.75
N ILE A 202 7.53 19.23 -6.64
CA ILE A 202 8.08 19.77 -5.40
C ILE A 202 9.57 20.11 -5.60
N PRO A 203 9.98 21.39 -5.49
CA PRO A 203 11.38 21.73 -5.40
C PRO A 203 11.91 21.35 -4.00
N VAL A 204 12.96 20.54 -3.96
CA VAL A 204 13.67 20.11 -2.75
C VAL A 204 14.07 21.32 -1.89
N THR A 205 13.44 21.49 -0.72
CA THR A 205 13.86 22.48 0.28
C THR A 205 14.44 21.79 1.52
N THR A 206 15.70 22.11 1.83
CA THR A 206 16.46 21.56 2.96
C THR A 206 15.99 22.15 4.28
N ALA A 207 15.46 21.35 5.21
CA ALA A 207 15.20 21.77 6.59
C ALA A 207 16.25 21.16 7.54
N THR A 208 16.87 22.00 8.38
CA THR A 208 17.89 21.62 9.36
C THR A 208 17.32 21.63 10.77
N GLU A 209 16.42 20.72 11.14
CA GLU A 209 16.17 20.44 12.56
C GLU A 209 16.14 18.93 12.83
N THR A 210 17.15 18.50 13.58
CA THR A 210 17.51 17.11 13.86
C THR A 210 17.01 16.71 15.25
N THR A 211 15.95 15.92 15.36
CA THR A 211 15.77 14.91 16.43
C THR A 211 14.73 13.87 15.98
N ASP A 212 15.03 12.57 16.15
CA ASP A 212 14.09 11.43 16.10
C ASP A 212 13.75 10.68 14.79
N ILE A 213 14.70 10.52 13.85
CA ILE A 213 14.54 9.52 12.75
C ILE A 213 14.65 8.07 13.27
N GLN A 214 15.49 7.79 14.29
CA GLN A 214 15.63 6.42 14.83
C GLN A 214 14.47 5.99 15.74
N THR A 215 13.71 6.92 16.31
CA THR A 215 12.64 6.59 17.25
C THR A 215 11.35 6.16 16.52
N HIS A 216 11.12 6.64 15.29
CA HIS A 216 10.02 6.17 14.43
C HIS A 216 10.33 4.83 13.75
N LEU A 217 11.57 4.57 13.33
CA LEU A 217 11.97 3.33 12.65
C LEU A 217 11.87 2.05 13.53
N PHE A 218 11.82 2.18 14.86
CA PHE A 218 11.85 1.02 15.77
C PHE A 218 10.68 0.90 16.76
N SER A 219 9.67 1.79 16.73
CA SER A 219 8.51 1.68 17.63
C SER A 219 7.41 0.75 17.10
N ASN A 220 7.27 0.61 15.78
CA ASN A 220 6.17 -0.18 15.18
C ASN A 220 6.58 -1.59 14.73
N ALA A 221 7.88 -1.91 14.75
CA ALA A 221 8.34 -3.29 14.68
C ALA A 221 8.08 -3.98 16.03
N LYS A 222 6.85 -4.41 16.25
CA LYS A 222 6.49 -5.30 17.36
C LYS A 222 7.30 -6.58 17.19
N VAL A 223 8.42 -6.64 17.91
CA VAL A 223 9.30 -7.79 18.00
C VAL A 223 8.47 -8.98 18.51
N PHE A 224 8.00 -9.83 17.59
CA PHE A 224 7.68 -11.21 17.89
C PHE A 224 9.00 -11.93 18.19
N SER A 225 9.50 -11.73 19.41
CA SER A 225 10.53 -12.60 19.97
C SER A 225 9.87 -13.93 20.30
N ASN A 226 10.05 -14.91 19.43
CA ASN A 226 9.86 -16.32 19.76
C ASN A 226 10.75 -16.62 20.98
N SER A 227 10.10 -16.93 22.10
CA SER A 227 10.75 -17.60 23.22
C SER A 227 10.73 -19.11 22.94
N TYR A 228 11.93 -19.69 23.06
CA TYR A 228 12.26 -21.12 22.94
C TYR A 228 11.29 -22.08 23.62
#